data_AF-A0A3Q0CJA8-F1
#
_entry.id   AF-A0A3Q0CJA8-F1
#
_cell.length_a   1.000
_cell.length_b   1.000
_cell.length_c   1.000
_cell.angle_alpha   90.00
_cell.angle_beta   90.00
_cell.angle_gamma   90.00
#
_symmetry.space_group_name_H-M   'P 1'
#
loop_
_entity.id
_entity.type
_entity.pdbx_description
1 polymer ?
#
loop_
_entity_poly.entity_id
_entity_poly.type
_entity_poly.pdbx_seq_one_letter_code
_entity_poly.pdbx_strand_id
1 'polypeptide(L)'
;MLDGTDLYQSEDSLQESSRSPNASESSVPVRRRPARKILSQVTVLAFQGDALLEQIGVIGGNLTGIFIHRVTPGSAADEMALRPGTQIMMALWCLSV
;
A
#
# COMPACT_ATOMS: atom_id res chain seq x y z
N MET A 1 13.90 43.59 -24.04
CA MET A 1 12.43 43.58 -23.91
C MET A 1 11.88 43.05 -25.21
N LEU A 2 11.06 42.01 -25.14
CA LEU A 2 10.56 41.22 -26.27
C LEU A 2 9.19 41.78 -26.70
N ASP A 3 9.00 41.96 -27.99
CA ASP A 3 7.72 42.22 -28.70
C ASP A 3 7.98 41.87 -30.17
N GLY A 4 7.19 41.19 -30.98
CA GLY A 4 5.84 40.64 -30.90
C GLY A 4 5.52 40.11 -32.32
N THR A 5 4.59 39.15 -32.41
CA THR A 5 3.75 38.76 -33.57
C THR A 5 4.36 38.09 -34.84
N ASP A 6 3.85 36.86 -35.05
CA ASP A 6 3.32 36.23 -36.28
C ASP A 6 4.12 36.21 -37.58
N LEU A 7 4.49 35.00 -38.04
CA LEU A 7 4.39 34.64 -39.46
C LEU A 7 4.06 33.14 -39.67
N TYR A 8 2.83 32.93 -40.13
CA TYR A 8 2.31 32.02 -41.17
C TYR A 8 2.93 30.64 -41.44
N GLN A 9 2.00 29.69 -41.49
CA GLN A 9 2.04 28.34 -42.06
C GLN A 9 3.01 28.20 -43.24
N SER A 10 3.93 27.22 -43.15
CA SER A 10 4.57 26.64 -44.32
C SER A 10 3.91 25.31 -44.62
N GLU A 11 3.27 25.29 -45.77
CA GLU A 11 2.55 24.17 -46.35
C GLU A 11 3.54 23.10 -46.84
N ASP A 12 3.10 21.86 -46.70
CA ASP A 12 3.21 20.80 -47.70
C ASP A 12 4.53 20.05 -47.87
N SER A 13 4.39 18.75 -48.16
CA SER A 13 5.42 17.80 -48.60
C SER A 13 6.24 17.06 -47.54
N LEU A 14 5.61 16.34 -46.59
CA LEU A 14 6.27 15.17 -46.01
C LEU A 14 5.79 13.92 -46.74
N GLN A 15 6.54 13.58 -47.78
CA GLN A 15 6.43 12.32 -48.51
C GLN A 15 6.29 11.15 -47.54
N GLU A 16 5.23 10.38 -47.77
CA GLU A 16 4.97 9.09 -47.17
C GLU A 16 6.05 8.10 -47.63
N SER A 17 7.17 8.08 -46.90
CA SER A 17 8.15 7.01 -47.02
C SER A 17 7.52 5.78 -46.36
N SER A 18 6.94 4.90 -47.18
CA SER A 18 6.51 3.56 -46.81
C SER A 18 7.72 2.70 -46.43
N ARG A 19 8.36 3.03 -45.31
CA ARG A 19 9.38 2.21 -44.68
C ARG A 19 8.66 1.18 -43.81
N SER A 20 8.41 0.03 -44.42
CA SER A 20 7.98 -1.20 -43.76
C SER A 20 8.88 -1.52 -42.55
N PRO A 21 8.35 -1.54 -41.33
CA PRO A 21 9.04 -2.18 -40.22
C PRO A 21 8.79 -3.68 -40.36
N ASN A 22 9.73 -4.40 -41.00
CA ASN A 22 9.90 -5.82 -40.73
C ASN A 22 10.44 -5.96 -39.29
N ALA A 23 9.58 -5.72 -38.32
CA ALA A 23 9.78 -6.13 -36.94
C ALA A 23 8.92 -7.37 -36.76
N SER A 24 9.57 -8.55 -36.76
CA SER A 24 8.99 -9.74 -36.17
C SER A 24 8.89 -9.49 -34.67
N GLU A 25 7.91 -8.69 -34.27
CA GLU A 25 7.57 -8.48 -32.87
C GLU A 25 6.90 -9.76 -32.40
N SER A 26 7.72 -10.64 -31.82
CA SER A 26 7.22 -11.70 -30.97
C SER A 26 6.53 -11.04 -29.77
N SER A 27 5.26 -10.68 -29.96
CA SER A 27 4.37 -10.17 -28.92
C SER A 27 3.97 -11.35 -28.03
N VAL A 28 4.92 -11.86 -27.26
CA VAL A 28 4.62 -12.81 -26.19
C VAL A 28 3.73 -12.06 -25.20
N PRO A 29 2.46 -12.45 -25.01
CA PRO A 29 1.59 -11.74 -24.09
C PRO A 29 2.18 -11.85 -22.68
N VAL A 30 2.52 -10.70 -22.09
CA VAL A 30 2.99 -10.63 -20.70
C VAL A 30 1.88 -11.14 -19.80
N ARG A 31 2.01 -12.38 -19.32
CA ARG A 31 1.06 -13.02 -18.42
C ARG A 31 1.09 -12.32 -17.06
N ARG A 32 0.18 -11.38 -16.84
CA ARG A 32 -0.02 -10.75 -15.53
C ARG A 32 -0.54 -11.79 -14.54
N ARG A 33 0.09 -11.88 -13.36
CA ARG A 33 -0.46 -12.66 -12.24
C ARG A 33 -1.68 -11.91 -11.69
N PRO A 34 -2.80 -12.59 -11.38
CA PRO A 34 -3.93 -11.96 -10.70
C PRO A 34 -3.46 -11.31 -9.40
N ALA A 35 -3.86 -10.06 -9.16
CA ALA A 35 -3.59 -9.40 -7.88
C ALA A 35 -4.31 -10.17 -6.77
N ARG A 36 -3.60 -10.52 -5.69
CA ARG A 36 -4.23 -11.13 -4.52
C ARG A 36 -5.08 -10.07 -3.83
N LYS A 37 -6.41 -10.23 -3.86
CA LYS A 37 -7.31 -9.52 -2.95
C LYS A 37 -7.03 -10.02 -1.54
N ILE A 38 -6.36 -9.22 -0.73
CA ILE A 38 -6.27 -9.45 0.71
C ILE A 38 -7.62 -9.00 1.28
N LEU A 39 -8.42 -9.95 1.75
CA LEU A 39 -9.63 -9.63 2.52
C LEU A 39 -9.17 -8.93 3.81
N SER A 40 -9.76 -7.77 4.10
CA SER A 40 -9.63 -7.08 5.38
C SER A 40 -10.29 -7.93 6.47
N GLN A 41 -9.55 -8.88 7.02
CA GLN A 41 -9.99 -9.71 8.13
C GLN A 41 -9.74 -8.97 9.45
N VAL A 42 -10.75 -8.97 10.32
CA VAL A 42 -10.60 -8.53 11.71
C VAL A 42 -10.47 -9.79 12.56
N THR A 43 -9.43 -9.84 13.39
CA THR A 43 -9.17 -10.97 14.30
C THR A 43 -9.29 -10.47 15.73
N VAL A 44 -9.97 -11.25 16.57
CA VAL A 44 -10.03 -11.02 18.01
C VAL A 44 -8.96 -11.88 18.66
N LEU A 45 -8.10 -11.24 19.47
CA LEU A 45 -7.07 -11.89 20.25
C LEU A 45 -7.36 -11.66 21.73
N ALA A 46 -7.24 -12.71 22.54
CA ALA A 46 -7.42 -12.66 23.98
C ALA A 46 -6.16 -13.19 24.65
N PHE A 47 -5.61 -12.42 25.59
CA PHE A 47 -4.47 -12.79 26.40
C PHE A 47 -4.46 -11.92 27.65
N GLN A 48 -3.69 -12.30 28.67
CA GLN A 48 -3.65 -11.60 29.95
C GLN A 48 -3.10 -10.17 29.77
N GLY A 49 -3.93 -9.18 30.12
CA GLY A 49 -3.73 -7.78 29.73
C GLY A 49 -2.78 -6.97 30.61
N ASP A 50 -2.45 -7.45 31.82
CA ASP A 50 -1.74 -6.64 32.83
C ASP A 50 -0.38 -6.11 32.33
N ALA A 51 0.27 -6.85 31.44
CA ALA A 51 1.56 -6.47 30.84
C ALA A 51 1.46 -6.01 29.37
N LEU A 52 0.27 -6.04 28.74
CA LEU A 52 0.14 -5.77 27.30
C LEU A 52 0.64 -4.37 26.95
N LEU A 53 0.18 -3.34 27.67
CA LEU A 53 0.52 -1.96 27.35
C LEU A 53 2.02 -1.66 27.54
N GLU A 54 2.73 -2.45 28.34
CA GLU A 54 4.18 -2.36 28.48
C GLU A 54 4.93 -3.05 27.34
N GLN A 55 4.29 -4.05 26.72
CA GLN A 55 4.88 -4.86 25.64
C GLN A 55 4.69 -4.26 24.26
N ILE A 56 3.72 -3.36 24.07
CA ILE A 56 3.42 -2.72 22.78
C ILE A 56 3.56 -1.20 22.84
N GLY A 57 4.03 -0.61 21.74
CA GLY A 57 3.99 0.83 21.53
C GLY A 57 2.85 1.18 20.58
N VAL A 58 2.00 2.12 20.98
CA VAL A 58 0.81 2.54 20.22
C VAL A 58 0.96 3.97 19.71
N ILE A 59 0.50 4.21 18.48
CA ILE A 59 0.45 5.54 17.85
C ILE A 59 -0.94 5.82 17.27
N GLY A 60 -1.17 7.08 16.89
CA GLY A 60 -2.43 7.52 16.29
C GLY A 60 -3.40 8.12 17.31
N GLY A 61 -4.69 7.96 17.07
CA GLY A 61 -5.74 8.56 17.89
C GLY A 61 -7.12 8.42 17.24
N ASN A 62 -8.14 9.03 17.83
CA ASN A 62 -9.54 8.80 17.44
C ASN A 62 -9.85 9.14 15.98
N LEU A 63 -9.19 10.15 15.40
CA LEU A 63 -9.42 10.57 14.02
C LEU A 63 -8.68 9.68 13.01
N THR A 64 -7.45 9.27 13.33
CA THR A 64 -6.58 8.53 12.41
C THR A 64 -6.71 7.02 12.53
N GLY A 65 -7.29 6.54 13.63
CA GLY A 65 -7.18 5.17 14.08
C GLY A 65 -5.97 4.97 14.99
N ILE A 66 -6.01 3.86 15.73
CA ILE A 66 -4.99 3.46 16.69
C ILE A 66 -4.19 2.30 16.09
N PHE A 67 -2.86 2.41 16.07
CA PHE A 67 -1.99 1.41 15.44
C PHE A 67 -0.87 0.97 16.38
N ILE A 68 -0.51 -0.30 16.30
CA ILE A 68 0.69 -0.82 16.93
C ILE A 68 1.89 -0.38 16.09
N HIS A 69 2.83 0.33 16.71
CA HIS A 69 4.09 0.76 16.08
C HIS A 69 5.27 -0.11 16.54
N ARG A 70 5.24 -0.62 17.77
CA ARG A 70 6.29 -1.47 18.35
C ARG A 70 5.68 -2.65 19.07
N VAL A 71 6.40 -3.77 19.03
CA VAL A 71 6.11 -4.97 19.80
C VAL A 71 7.42 -5.46 20.39
N THR A 72 7.42 -5.78 21.68
CA THR A 72 8.59 -6.30 22.38
C THR A 72 8.83 -7.75 21.96
N PRO A 73 10.00 -8.10 21.39
CA PRO A 73 10.28 -9.47 20.97
C PRO A 73 10.19 -10.47 22.12
N GLY A 74 9.61 -11.65 21.88
CA GLY A 74 9.47 -12.71 22.89
C GLY A 74 8.47 -12.41 24.01
N SER A 75 7.65 -11.37 23.86
CA SER A 75 6.54 -11.07 24.76
C SER A 75 5.27 -11.84 24.36
N ALA A 76 4.28 -11.90 25.25
CA ALA A 76 2.97 -12.49 24.93
C ALA A 76 2.32 -11.83 23.71
N ALA A 77 2.48 -10.51 23.55
CA ALA A 77 2.03 -9.78 22.36
C ALA A 77 2.69 -10.28 21.06
N ASP A 78 3.99 -10.60 21.10
CA ASP A 78 4.73 -11.12 19.95
C ASP A 78 4.33 -12.56 19.60
N GLU A 79 4.13 -13.39 20.61
CA GLU A 79 3.65 -14.78 20.48
C GLU A 79 2.22 -14.84 19.92
N MET A 80 1.34 -13.92 20.33
CA MET A 80 -0.04 -13.77 19.83
C MET A 80 -0.12 -13.13 18.43
N ALA A 81 1.02 -12.99 17.75
CA ALA A 81 1.14 -12.48 16.39
C ALA A 81 0.70 -11.01 16.22
N LEU A 82 0.77 -10.18 17.26
CA LEU A 82 0.66 -8.73 17.09
C LEU A 82 1.89 -8.20 16.34
N ARG A 83 1.67 -7.31 15.37
CA ARG A 83 2.75 -6.79 14.52
C ARG A 83 2.68 -5.27 14.40
N PRO A 84 3.83 -4.60 14.19
CA PRO A 84 3.83 -3.22 13.74
C PRO A 84 2.96 -3.03 12.49
N GLY A 85 2.12 -2.01 12.49
CA GLY A 85 1.14 -1.73 11.43
C GLY A 85 -0.25 -2.32 11.68
N THR A 86 -0.43 -3.19 12.69
CA THR A 86 -1.77 -3.69 13.06
C THR A 86 -2.63 -2.56 13.62
N GLN A 87 -3.84 -2.39 13.09
CA GLN A 87 -4.82 -1.44 13.58
C GLN A 87 -5.64 -2.05 14.72
N ILE A 88 -5.77 -1.31 15.83
CA ILE A 88 -6.62 -1.68 16.96
C ILE A 88 -8.00 -1.10 16.69
N MET A 89 -8.96 -1.98 16.43
CA MET A 89 -10.35 -1.59 16.19
C MET A 89 -11.12 -1.41 17.50
N MET A 90 -10.92 -2.33 18.44
CA MET A 90 -11.57 -2.34 19.75
C MET A 90 -10.70 -3.12 20.73
N ALA A 91 -10.64 -2.65 21.98
CA ALA A 91 -10.13 -3.42 23.10
C ALA A 91 -11.29 -3.71 24.05
N LEU A 92 -11.43 -4.98 24.45
CA LEU A 92 -12.43 -5.41 25.41
C LEU A 92 -11.72 -5.87 26.69
N TRP A 93 -12.25 -5.49 27.84
CA TRP A 93 -11.80 -6.00 29.14
C TRP A 93 -12.31 -7.43 29.31
N CYS A 94 -11.40 -8.38 29.48
CA CYS A 94 -11.77 -9.76 29.80
C CYS A 94 -12.01 -9.87 31.31
N LEU A 95 -13.20 -10.29 31.74
CA LEU A 95 -13.45 -10.69 33.12
C LEU A 95 -12.72 -12.02 33.34
N SER A 96 -11.67 -12.00 34.16
CA SER A 96 -11.02 -13.25 34.58
C SER A 96 -12.02 -14.05 35.42
N VAL A 97 -12.32 -15.27 34.97
CA VAL A 97 -13.27 -16.22 35.59
C VAL A 97 -12.65 -16.89 36.81
#